data_AF-A0A3D3PNM0-F1
#
_entry.id   AF-A0A3D3PNM0-F1
#
_cell.length_a   1.000
_cell.length_b   1.000
_cell.length_c   1.000
_cell.angle_alpha   90.00
_cell.angle_beta   90.00
_cell.angle_gamma   90.00
#
_symmetry.space_group_name_H-M   'P 1'
#
loop_
_entity.id
_entity.type
_entity.pdbx_description
1 polymer ?
#
loop_
_entity_poly.entity_id
_entity_poly.type
_entity_poly.pdbx_seq_one_letter_code
_entity_poly.pdbx_strand_id
1 'polypeptide(L)'
;MMQQSLSNSYLFGGNAPYVEELYESYLDNPGSVPDNWRAYFDAMQHVPAVDGSNKPDVAHASVIASFAERAKLGPIRTVSASADAEMGRKRVAATQLIAAYRYLGSHWANLDPLQRQERPTIP
;
A
#
# COMPACT_ATOMS: atom_id res chain seq x y z
N MET A 1 -41.34 -4.90 17.29
CA MET A 1 -41.78 -4.64 15.89
C MET A 1 -40.95 -3.58 15.14
N MET A 2 -39.83 -3.05 15.66
CA MET A 2 -38.99 -2.10 14.90
C MET A 2 -37.96 -2.76 13.96
N GLN A 3 -37.60 -4.04 14.17
CA GLN A 3 -36.57 -4.70 13.36
C GLN A 3 -37.06 -5.15 11.97
N GLN A 4 -38.37 -5.41 11.81
CA GLN A 4 -38.97 -5.78 10.51
C GLN A 4 -39.06 -4.60 9.52
N SER A 5 -39.06 -3.35 10.02
CA SER A 5 -39.06 -2.16 9.16
C SER A 5 -37.71 -1.93 8.45
N LEU A 6 -36.61 -2.40 9.04
CA LEU A 6 -35.28 -2.27 8.45
C LEU A 6 -35.03 -3.33 7.37
N SER A 7 -35.70 -4.49 7.47
CA SER A 7 -35.54 -5.60 6.53
C SER A 7 -36.25 -5.39 5.19
N ASN A 8 -37.25 -4.50 5.15
CA ASN A 8 -37.94 -4.05 3.92
C ASN A 8 -37.62 -2.57 3.59
N SER A 9 -36.60 -2.01 4.22
CA SER A 9 -36.13 -0.66 3.88
C SER A 9 -35.66 -0.66 2.42
N TYR A 10 -36.00 0.38 1.67
CA TYR A 10 -35.44 0.68 0.34
C TYR A 10 -33.92 0.91 0.35
N LEU A 11 -33.20 0.42 1.36
CA LEU A 11 -31.76 0.55 1.52
C LEU A 11 -31.09 -0.80 1.74
N PHE A 12 -31.84 -1.91 1.86
CA PHE A 12 -31.27 -3.22 2.20
C PHE A 12 -31.85 -4.37 1.37
N GLY A 13 -30.95 -5.20 0.85
CA GLY A 13 -31.27 -6.46 0.17
C GLY A 13 -31.18 -6.38 -1.35
N GLY A 14 -32.32 -6.30 -2.03
CA GLY A 14 -32.41 -6.44 -3.49
C GLY A 14 -32.10 -5.18 -4.30
N ASN A 15 -32.17 -4.00 -3.68
CA ASN A 15 -31.94 -2.72 -4.35
C ASN A 15 -30.62 -2.05 -3.94
N ALA A 16 -29.80 -2.75 -3.16
CA ALA A 16 -28.49 -2.27 -2.73
C ALA A 16 -27.61 -1.79 -3.90
N PRO A 17 -27.54 -2.49 -5.07
CA PRO A 17 -26.73 -2.02 -6.19
C PRO A 17 -27.19 -0.67 -6.74
N TYR A 18 -28.51 -0.42 -6.76
CA TYR A 18 -29.07 0.84 -7.27
C TYR A 18 -28.74 2.01 -6.33
N VAL A 19 -28.91 1.80 -5.02
CA VAL A 19 -28.60 2.84 -4.02
C VAL A 19 -27.10 3.12 -3.99
N GLU A 20 -26.26 2.08 -4.15
CA GLU A 20 -24.81 2.20 -4.22
C GLU A 20 -24.36 3.00 -5.45
N GLU A 21 -24.88 2.71 -6.65
CA GLU A 21 -24.59 3.50 -7.86
C GLU A 21 -25.03 4.97 -7.72
N LEU A 22 -26.18 5.20 -7.08
CA LEU A 22 -26.68 6.54 -6.83
C LEU A 22 -25.79 7.29 -5.82
N TYR A 23 -25.29 6.60 -4.80
CA TYR A 23 -24.37 7.18 -3.83
C TYR A 23 -22.99 7.48 -4.43
N GLU A 24 -22.45 6.57 -5.24
CA GLU A 24 -21.21 6.79 -6.00
C GLU A 24 -21.34 8.02 -6.92
N SER A 25 -22.48 8.19 -7.59
CA SER A 25 -22.76 9.37 -8.41
C SER A 25 -22.82 10.66 -7.58
N TYR A 26 -23.38 10.59 -6.37
CA TYR A 26 -23.38 11.71 -5.43
C TYR A 26 -21.96 12.07 -4.95
N LEU A 27 -21.11 11.08 -4.66
CA LEU A 27 -19.71 11.29 -4.24
C LEU A 27 -18.87 11.93 -5.35
N ASP A 28 -19.12 11.61 -6.62
CA ASP A 28 -18.47 12.25 -7.77
C ASP A 28 -19.01 13.68 -8.00
N ASN A 29 -20.34 13.82 -8.04
CA ASN A 29 -21.00 15.10 -8.20
C ASN A 29 -22.36 15.10 -7.47
N PRO A 30 -22.51 15.83 -6.36
CA PRO A 30 -23.79 15.93 -5.65
C PRO A 30 -24.92 16.44 -6.56
N GLY A 31 -24.59 17.25 -7.58
CA GLY A 31 -25.49 17.75 -8.62
C GLY A 31 -26.17 16.68 -9.49
N SER A 32 -25.61 15.47 -9.55
CA SER A 32 -26.08 14.38 -10.42
C SER A 32 -27.28 13.63 -9.87
N VAL A 33 -27.57 13.76 -8.58
CA VAL A 33 -28.67 13.06 -7.91
C VAL A 33 -29.87 13.98 -7.64
N PRO A 34 -31.09 13.43 -7.64
CA PRO A 34 -32.30 14.16 -7.23
C PRO A 34 -32.19 14.73 -5.80
N ASP A 35 -32.85 15.86 -5.55
CA ASP A 35 -32.71 16.62 -4.29
C ASP A 35 -33.08 15.81 -3.04
N ASN A 36 -34.06 14.90 -3.14
CA ASN A 36 -34.43 14.03 -2.03
C ASN A 36 -33.30 13.08 -1.62
N TRP A 37 -32.50 12.62 -2.60
CA TRP A 37 -31.34 11.78 -2.35
C TRP A 37 -30.13 12.57 -1.90
N ARG A 38 -29.91 13.76 -2.47
CA ARG A 38 -28.88 14.68 -2.00
C ARG A 38 -29.03 14.98 -0.51
N ALA A 39 -30.22 15.41 -0.09
CA ALA A 39 -30.48 15.73 1.32
C ALA A 39 -30.28 14.51 2.25
N TYR A 40 -30.62 13.31 1.77
CA TYR A 40 -30.40 12.07 2.50
C TYR A 40 -28.90 11.76 2.67
N PHE A 41 -28.11 11.89 1.59
CA PHE A 41 -26.67 11.64 1.62
C PHE A 41 -25.88 12.74 2.37
N ASP A 42 -26.30 14.00 2.29
CA ASP A 42 -25.75 15.10 3.09
C ASP A 42 -25.89 14.79 4.60
N ALA A 43 -27.06 14.31 5.02
CA ALA A 43 -27.30 13.93 6.41
C ALA A 43 -26.43 12.73 6.85
N MET A 44 -26.15 11.79 5.94
CA MET A 44 -25.32 10.62 6.20
C MET A 44 -23.86 10.99 6.42
N GLN A 45 -23.33 12.00 5.72
CA GLN A 45 -21.94 12.48 5.89
C GLN A 45 -21.66 13.07 7.28
N HIS A 46 -22.69 13.38 8.07
CA HIS A 46 -22.56 13.85 9.45
C HIS A 46 -22.50 12.71 10.48
N VAL A 47 -22.71 11.46 10.04
CA VAL A 47 -22.62 10.28 10.90
C VAL A 47 -21.17 9.79 10.91
N PRO A 48 -20.56 9.56 12.09
CA PRO A 48 -19.22 8.96 12.15
C PRO A 48 -19.20 7.63 11.41
N ALA A 49 -18.10 7.34 10.71
CA ALA A 49 -17.92 6.06 10.05
C ALA A 49 -17.96 4.91 11.08
N VAL A 50 -18.18 3.69 10.59
CA VAL A 50 -18.22 2.47 11.43
C VAL A 50 -16.95 2.25 12.24
N ASP A 51 -15.81 2.77 11.77
CA ASP A 51 -14.52 2.72 12.46
C ASP A 51 -14.31 3.90 13.45
N GLY A 52 -15.30 4.77 13.61
CA GLY A 52 -15.27 5.96 14.46
C GLY A 52 -14.49 7.13 13.85
N SER A 53 -14.04 7.03 12.61
CA SER A 53 -13.37 8.12 11.91
C SER A 53 -14.36 9.10 11.28
N ASN A 54 -13.96 10.37 11.17
CA ASN A 54 -14.72 11.41 10.47
C ASN A 54 -14.17 11.65 9.06
N LYS A 55 -13.69 10.60 8.39
CA LYS A 55 -13.20 10.72 7.02
C LYS A 55 -14.38 10.72 6.06
N PRO A 56 -14.38 11.57 5.02
CA PRO A 56 -15.39 11.51 3.98
C PRO A 56 -15.26 10.19 3.22
N ASP A 57 -16.40 9.68 2.75
CA ASP A 57 -16.45 8.52 1.86
C ASP A 57 -15.80 8.85 0.50
N VAL A 58 -15.22 7.83 -0.13
CA VAL A 58 -14.50 7.94 -1.40
C VAL A 58 -15.21 7.09 -2.45
N ALA A 59 -15.42 7.64 -3.65
CA ALA A 59 -15.99 6.91 -4.77
C ALA A 59 -15.06 5.77 -5.22
N HIS A 60 -15.59 4.55 -5.33
CA HIS A 60 -14.84 3.35 -5.71
C HIS A 60 -14.99 2.98 -7.18
N ALA A 61 -15.91 3.60 -7.93
CA ALA A 61 -16.18 3.27 -9.33
C ALA A 61 -14.91 3.26 -10.22
N SER A 62 -14.04 4.26 -10.06
CA SER A 62 -12.77 4.37 -10.83
C SER A 62 -11.79 3.24 -10.51
N VAL A 63 -11.73 2.82 -9.25
CA VAL A 63 -10.88 1.74 -8.76
C VAL A 63 -11.37 0.42 -9.36
N ILE A 64 -12.67 0.14 -9.28
CA ILE A 64 -13.30 -1.05 -9.85
C ILE A 64 -13.06 -1.10 -11.37
N ALA A 65 -13.27 0.01 -12.07
CA ALA A 65 -13.01 0.12 -13.51
C ALA A 65 -11.54 -0.18 -13.84
N SER A 66 -10.60 0.33 -13.04
CA SER A 66 -9.17 0.06 -13.23
C SER A 66 -8.83 -1.42 -13.07
N PHE A 67 -9.47 -2.12 -12.13
CA PHE A 67 -9.31 -3.55 -11.95
C PHE A 67 -9.95 -4.35 -13.08
N ALA A 68 -11.11 -3.93 -13.57
CA ALA A 68 -11.77 -4.53 -14.72
C ALA A 68 -10.92 -4.41 -15.99
N GLU A 69 -10.36 -3.22 -16.26
CA GLU A 69 -9.42 -3.02 -17.37
C GLU A 69 -8.14 -3.84 -17.20
N ARG A 70 -7.58 -3.87 -15.99
CA ARG A 70 -6.40 -4.69 -15.70
C ARG A 70 -6.65 -6.18 -15.90
N ALA A 71 -7.84 -6.67 -15.55
CA ALA A 71 -8.22 -8.07 -15.76
C ALA A 71 -8.26 -8.43 -17.25
N LYS A 72 -8.62 -7.49 -18.14
CA LYS A 72 -8.59 -7.71 -19.60
C LYS A 72 -7.16 -7.87 -20.14
N LEU A 73 -6.16 -7.28 -19.49
CA LEU A 73 -4.76 -7.35 -19.91
C LEU A 73 -4.09 -8.71 -19.61
N GLY A 74 -4.82 -9.65 -19.01
CA GLY A 74 -4.36 -11.00 -18.73
C GLY A 74 -3.80 -11.17 -17.31
N PRO A 75 -3.34 -12.39 -16.96
CA PRO A 75 -2.93 -12.71 -15.61
C PRO A 75 -1.75 -11.85 -15.16
N ILE A 76 -1.76 -11.46 -13.88
CA ILE A 76 -0.63 -10.77 -13.25
C ILE A 76 0.60 -11.66 -13.37
N ARG A 77 1.48 -11.35 -14.32
CA ARG A 77 2.80 -11.95 -14.38
C ARG A 77 3.62 -11.31 -13.27
N THR A 78 3.89 -12.07 -12.23
CA THR A 78 4.98 -11.73 -11.31
C THR A 78 6.25 -11.74 -12.16
N VAL A 79 6.71 -10.55 -12.54
CA VAL A 79 8.07 -10.39 -13.02
C VAL A 79 8.91 -10.63 -11.77
N SER A 80 9.26 -11.89 -11.54
CA SER A 80 10.42 -12.20 -10.73
C SER A 80 11.54 -11.44 -11.40
N ALA A 81 11.95 -10.34 -10.79
CA ALA A 81 13.22 -9.76 -11.10
C ALA A 81 14.23 -10.87 -10.85
N SER A 82 14.59 -11.59 -11.91
CA SER A 82 15.90 -12.21 -12.03
C SER A 82 16.91 -11.06 -12.07
N ALA A 83 16.98 -10.30 -10.98
CA ALA A 83 18.11 -9.47 -10.64
C ALA A 83 19.18 -10.45 -10.20
N ASP A 84 19.76 -11.07 -11.22
CA ASP A 84 21.04 -11.74 -11.28
C ASP A 84 21.55 -12.13 -9.88
N ALA A 85 21.07 -13.25 -9.34
CA ALA A 85 21.42 -13.70 -8.00
C ALA A 85 22.95 -13.76 -7.80
N GLU A 86 23.68 -13.95 -8.90
CA GLU A 86 25.12 -13.83 -8.97
C GLU A 86 25.63 -12.40 -8.68
N MET A 87 25.01 -11.37 -9.25
CA MET A 87 25.30 -9.97 -8.94
C MET A 87 24.98 -9.63 -7.48
N GLY A 88 23.90 -10.17 -6.92
CA GLY A 88 23.58 -10.06 -5.49
C GLY A 88 24.70 -10.63 -4.61
N ARG A 89 25.14 -11.86 -4.90
CA ARG A 89 26.27 -12.50 -4.21
C ARG A 89 27.56 -11.69 -4.33
N LYS A 90 27.88 -11.19 -5.52
CA LYS A 90 29.07 -10.34 -5.76
C LYS A 90 29.03 -9.05 -4.96
N ARG A 91 27.86 -8.39 -4.86
CA ARG A 91 27.70 -7.18 -4.04
C ARG A 91 27.95 -7.43 -2.55
N VAL A 92 27.42 -8.52 -2.02
CA VAL A 92 27.64 -8.91 -0.61
C VAL A 92 29.10 -9.26 -0.35
N ALA A 93 29.74 -10.01 -1.25
CA ALA A 93 31.17 -10.33 -1.12
C ALA A 93 32.04 -9.06 -1.17
N ALA A 94 31.73 -8.11 -2.06
CA ALA A 94 32.45 -6.85 -2.16
C ALA A 94 32.32 -5.99 -0.89
N THR A 95 31.13 -5.90 -0.30
CA THR A 95 30.95 -5.14 0.95
C THR A 95 31.67 -5.78 2.13
N GLN A 96 31.67 -7.11 2.22
CA GLN A 96 32.44 -7.85 3.23
C GLN A 96 33.95 -7.60 3.08
N LEU A 97 34.47 -7.61 1.85
CA LEU A 97 35.87 -7.32 1.57
C LEU A 97 36.25 -5.89 1.97
N ILE A 98 35.41 -4.90 1.64
CA ILE A 98 35.62 -3.50 2.04
C ILE A 98 35.63 -3.36 3.56
N ALA A 99 34.68 -3.99 4.26
CA ALA A 99 34.60 -3.94 5.71
C ALA A 99 35.82 -4.59 6.37
N ALA A 100 36.23 -5.77 5.90
CA ALA A 100 37.42 -6.46 6.37
C ALA A 100 38.69 -5.61 6.16
N TYR A 101 38.86 -5.00 4.99
CA TYR A 101 40.00 -4.13 4.72
C TYR A 101 40.01 -2.88 5.61
N ARG A 102 38.85 -2.28 5.87
CA ARG A 102 38.75 -1.11 6.77
C ARG A 102 39.11 -1.45 8.21
N TYR A 103 38.68 -2.61 8.69
CA TYR A 103 38.92 -3.02 10.08
C TYR A 103 40.34 -3.55 10.28
N LEU A 104 40.82 -4.38 9.35
CA LEU A 104 42.04 -5.15 9.50
C LEU A 104 43.25 -4.56 8.75
N GLY A 105 43.02 -3.63 7.83
CA GLY A 105 44.05 -3.10 6.94
C GLY A 105 45.20 -2.40 7.68
N SER A 106 44.91 -1.68 8.76
CA SER A 106 45.94 -1.03 9.59
C SER A 106 46.87 -2.04 10.28
N HIS A 107 46.35 -3.22 10.63
CA HIS A 107 47.12 -4.28 11.28
C HIS A 107 48.05 -5.01 10.30
N TRP A 108 47.66 -5.13 9.02
CA TRP A 108 48.52 -5.69 7.97
C TRP A 108 49.54 -4.68 7.41
N ALA A 109 49.17 -3.39 7.39
CA ALA A 109 50.03 -2.35 6.85
C ALA A 109 51.30 -2.17 7.69
N ASN A 110 52.42 -1.85 7.03
CA ASN A 110 53.67 -1.52 7.72
C ASN A 110 53.69 -0.03 8.07
N LEU A 111 52.97 0.33 9.13
CA LEU A 111 52.80 1.71 9.56
C LEU A 111 53.89 2.20 10.53
N ASP A 112 54.65 1.29 11.15
CA ASP A 112 55.72 1.63 12.08
C ASP A 112 57.11 1.42 11.43
N PRO A 113 57.70 2.46 10.81
CA PRO A 113 59.02 2.35 10.19
C PRO A 113 60.15 2.14 11.21
N LEU A 114 59.90 2.34 12.50
CA LEU A 114 60.89 2.21 13.58
C LEU A 114 60.77 0.88 14.34
N GLN A 115 59.78 0.04 13.99
CA GLN A 115 59.56 -1.30 14.56
C GLN A 115 59.53 -1.34 16.09
N ARG A 116 58.92 -0.33 16.72
CA ARG A 116 58.88 -0.18 18.18
C ARG A 116 57.75 -0.99 18.82
N GLN A 117 56.73 -1.36 18.05
CA GLN A 117 55.62 -2.19 18.52
C GLN A 117 55.59 -3.54 17.79
N GLU A 118 55.36 -4.62 18.56
CA GLU A 118 55.10 -5.94 17.99
C GLU A 118 53.73 -5.98 17.33
N ARG A 119 53.65 -6.64 16.18
CA ARG A 119 52.39 -6.74 15.42
C ARG A 119 51.39 -7.64 16.14
N PRO A 120 50.13 -7.22 16.26
CA PRO A 120 49.10 -8.06 16.85
C PRO A 120 48.86 -9.30 15.98
N THR A 121 48.72 -10.46 16.62
CA THR A 121 48.39 -11.72 15.93
C THR A 121 46.95 -11.67 15.46
N ILE A 122 46.76 -11.80 14.15
CA ILE A 122 45.45 -11.78 13.49
C ILE A 122 44.97 -13.24 13.35
N PRO A 123 43.69 -13.55 13.67
CA PRO A 123 43.13 -14.89 13.47
C PRO A 123 43.02 -15.31 12.00
#